data_AF-A0A962S863-F1
#
_entry.id   AF-A0A962S863-F1
#
_cell.length_a   1.000
_cell.length_b   1.000
_cell.length_c   1.000
_cell.angle_alpha   90.00
_cell.angle_beta   90.00
_cell.angle_gamma   90.00
#
_symmetry.space_group_name_H-M   'P 1'
#
loop_
_entity.id
_entity.type
_entity.pdbx_description
1 polymer ?
#
loop_
_entity_poly.entity_id
_entity_poly.type
_entity_poly.pdbx_seq_one_letter_code
_entity_poly.pdbx_strand_id
1 'polypeptide(L)'
;ANTGAIKGVIAMVRKLMADYEGSHIAVVFDAKGKSFRNDIYPDYKANREKMPDDLREQIAPIQEIIRMMGLPLLIVDGVEADDVIGTLANQAAEHDMNVLISTGDKDMAQLVGDHVTLINTMTDTVMDEDGVVEKFGVRPDQIIDYLALVGDTSDNIPGVPKCGPKTAVKWLTQYGSLDEVM
;
A
#
# COMPACT_ATOMS: atom_id res chain seq x y z
N ALA A 1 26.95 -13.20 -4.35
CA ALA A 1 25.59 -13.15 -3.77
C ALA A 1 25.00 -11.76 -4.04
N ASN A 2 23.83 -11.68 -4.67
CA ASN A 2 23.10 -10.41 -4.79
C ASN A 2 22.63 -10.01 -3.38
N THR A 3 23.01 -8.82 -2.92
CA THR A 3 22.64 -8.28 -1.58
C THR A 3 21.97 -6.92 -1.69
N GLY A 4 21.57 -6.52 -2.90
CA GLY A 4 21.00 -5.21 -3.18
C GLY A 4 19.71 -4.95 -2.39
N ALA A 5 18.80 -5.92 -2.37
CA ALA A 5 17.53 -5.79 -1.66
C ALA A 5 17.74 -5.76 -0.14
N ILE A 6 18.65 -6.62 0.38
CA ILE A 6 19.00 -6.61 1.80
C ILE A 6 19.52 -5.22 2.22
N LYS A 7 20.50 -4.67 1.49
CA LYS A 7 21.05 -3.35 1.80
C LYS A 7 20.00 -2.25 1.69
N GLY A 8 19.18 -2.28 0.64
CA GLY A 8 18.13 -1.29 0.40
C GLY A 8 17.09 -1.27 1.52
N VAL A 9 16.47 -2.41 1.82
CA VAL A 9 15.42 -2.50 2.85
C VAL A 9 15.95 -2.11 4.23
N ILE A 10 17.11 -2.63 4.63
CA ILE A 10 17.67 -2.32 5.95
C ILE A 10 18.10 -0.85 6.05
N ALA A 11 18.59 -0.24 4.97
CA ALA A 11 18.87 1.20 4.95
C ALA A 11 17.59 2.03 5.10
N MET A 12 16.50 1.67 4.40
CA MET A 12 15.21 2.36 4.53
C MET A 12 14.64 2.26 5.95
N VAL A 13 14.64 1.06 6.55
CA VAL A 13 14.18 0.86 7.92
C VAL A 13 15.01 1.68 8.90
N ARG A 14 16.34 1.68 8.76
CA ARG A 14 17.23 2.49 9.62
C ARG A 14 17.00 3.98 9.46
N LYS A 15 16.77 4.47 8.24
CA LYS A 15 16.42 5.87 7.98
C LYS A 15 15.13 6.22 8.73
N LEU A 16 14.07 5.43 8.58
CA LEU A 16 12.80 5.67 9.27
C LEU A 16 12.95 5.65 10.81
N MET A 17 13.74 4.72 11.35
CA MET A 17 14.02 4.68 12.79
C MET A 17 14.75 5.94 13.29
N ALA A 18 15.62 6.52 12.47
CA ALA A 18 16.38 7.73 12.82
C ALA A 18 15.53 8.99 12.65
N ASP A 19 14.78 9.10 11.56
CA ASP A 19 13.95 10.27 11.24
C ASP A 19 12.74 10.37 12.19
N TYR A 20 12.26 9.24 12.73
CA TYR A 20 11.09 9.14 13.60
C TYR A 20 11.42 8.49 14.95
N GLU A 21 12.51 8.93 15.59
CA GLU A 21 12.98 8.42 16.89
C GLU A 21 11.85 8.41 17.94
N GLY A 22 11.72 7.30 18.67
CA GLY A 22 10.70 7.12 19.71
C GLY A 22 9.33 6.61 19.21
N SER A 23 9.13 6.49 17.90
CA SER A 23 7.89 5.95 17.32
C SER A 23 7.81 4.42 17.46
N HIS A 24 6.58 3.90 17.55
CA HIS A 24 6.33 2.48 17.39
C HIS A 24 6.46 2.09 15.91
N ILE A 25 7.30 1.10 15.60
CA ILE A 25 7.54 0.65 14.23
C ILE A 25 7.20 -0.82 14.14
N ALA A 26 6.43 -1.20 13.11
CA ALA A 26 6.18 -2.59 12.73
C ALA A 26 6.48 -2.75 11.24
N VAL A 27 6.96 -3.93 10.85
CA VAL A 27 7.18 -4.28 9.45
C VAL A 27 6.23 -5.39 9.05
N VAL A 28 5.57 -5.21 7.91
CA VAL A 28 4.59 -6.17 7.38
C VAL A 28 5.14 -6.75 6.08
N PHE A 29 5.04 -8.07 5.93
CA PHE A 29 5.36 -8.77 4.70
C PHE A 29 4.16 -9.60 4.26
N ASP A 30 3.97 -9.73 2.94
CA ASP A 30 2.98 -10.63 2.38
C ASP A 30 3.22 -12.08 2.83
N ALA A 31 2.13 -12.76 3.17
CA ALA A 31 2.13 -14.19 3.36
C ALA A 31 2.30 -14.93 2.03
N LYS A 32 2.72 -16.20 2.11
CA LYS A 32 2.74 -17.06 0.94
C LYS A 32 1.32 -17.54 0.66
N GLY A 33 0.93 -17.54 -0.62
CA GLY A 33 -0.32 -18.15 -1.07
C GLY A 33 -1.26 -17.13 -1.69
N LYS A 34 -2.54 -17.48 -1.70
CA LYS A 34 -3.62 -16.64 -2.20
C LYS A 34 -4.28 -15.89 -1.05
N SER A 35 -4.87 -14.74 -1.36
CA SER A 35 -5.75 -14.00 -0.45
C SER A 35 -7.21 -14.25 -0.80
N PHE A 36 -8.13 -13.79 0.05
CA PHE A 36 -9.57 -13.82 -0.22
C PHE A 36 -9.94 -13.10 -1.53
N ARG A 37 -9.10 -12.15 -2.01
CA ARG A 37 -9.31 -11.47 -3.30
C ARG A 37 -9.34 -12.46 -4.48
N ASN A 38 -8.56 -13.55 -4.41
CA ASN A 38 -8.56 -14.59 -5.44
C ASN A 38 -9.85 -15.42 -5.46
N ASP A 39 -10.57 -15.52 -4.34
CA ASP A 39 -11.86 -16.21 -4.26
C ASP A 39 -12.98 -15.34 -4.85
N ILE A 40 -12.86 -14.02 -4.73
CA ILE A 40 -13.78 -13.03 -5.32
C ILE A 40 -13.56 -12.91 -6.83
N TYR A 41 -12.31 -12.77 -7.26
CA TYR A 41 -11.94 -12.58 -8.65
C TYR A 41 -10.77 -13.53 -9.01
N PRO A 42 -11.05 -14.65 -9.70
CA PRO A 42 -10.04 -15.67 -10.00
C PRO A 42 -8.84 -15.17 -10.82
N ASP A 43 -9.03 -14.14 -11.65
CA ASP A 43 -8.00 -13.55 -12.50
C ASP A 43 -7.17 -12.46 -11.78
N TYR A 44 -7.43 -12.22 -10.48
CA TYR A 44 -6.68 -11.26 -9.67
C TYR A 44 -5.17 -11.59 -9.63
N LYS A 45 -4.33 -10.61 -9.99
CA LYS A 45 -2.87 -10.73 -10.11
C LYS A 45 -2.40 -11.87 -11.04
N ALA A 46 -3.25 -12.36 -11.95
CA ALA A 46 -2.93 -13.50 -12.82
C ALA A 46 -1.79 -13.22 -13.82
N ASN A 47 -1.57 -11.95 -14.17
CA ASN A 47 -0.49 -11.50 -15.04
C ASN A 47 0.82 -11.17 -14.28
N ARG A 48 0.84 -11.32 -12.95
CA ARG A 48 2.01 -10.95 -12.15
C ARG A 48 3.14 -11.94 -12.38
N GLU A 49 4.28 -11.44 -12.85
CA GLU A 49 5.47 -12.27 -13.00
C GLU A 49 5.94 -12.81 -11.65
N LYS A 50 6.48 -14.03 -11.68
CA LYS A 50 7.07 -14.63 -10.48
C LYS A 50 8.25 -13.79 -10.01
N MET A 51 8.35 -13.59 -8.70
CA MET A 51 9.50 -12.94 -8.08
C MET A 51 10.80 -13.64 -8.55
N PRO A 52 11.78 -12.88 -9.08
CA PRO A 52 13.08 -13.41 -9.47
C PRO A 52 13.73 -14.22 -8.35
N ASP A 53 14.43 -15.31 -8.69
CA ASP A 53 15.06 -16.21 -7.71
C ASP A 53 16.04 -15.45 -6.79
N ASP A 54 16.81 -14.54 -7.36
CA ASP A 54 17.82 -13.75 -6.65
C ASP A 54 17.21 -12.78 -5.63
N LEU A 55 16.02 -12.24 -5.90
CA LEU A 55 15.26 -11.44 -4.94
C LEU A 55 14.63 -12.34 -3.87
N ARG A 56 14.07 -13.49 -4.26
CA ARG A 56 13.40 -14.42 -3.34
C ARG A 56 14.35 -14.96 -2.27
N GLU A 57 15.59 -15.28 -2.65
CA GLU A 57 16.63 -15.74 -1.72
C GLU A 57 17.00 -14.67 -0.67
N GLN A 58 16.75 -13.39 -0.95
CA GLN A 58 17.06 -12.28 -0.04
C GLN A 58 15.94 -12.02 0.99
N ILE A 59 14.71 -12.52 0.77
CA ILE A 59 13.56 -12.25 1.66
C ILE A 59 13.78 -12.81 3.07
N ALA A 60 14.17 -14.08 3.20
CA ALA A 60 14.37 -14.70 4.51
C ALA A 60 15.48 -13.99 5.32
N PRO A 61 16.66 -13.67 4.75
CA PRO A 61 17.65 -12.84 5.42
C PRO A 61 17.13 -11.46 5.85
N ILE A 62 16.32 -10.78 5.02
CA ILE A 62 15.73 -9.48 5.38
C ILE A 62 14.85 -9.63 6.63
N GLN A 63 13.97 -10.62 6.63
CA GLN A 63 13.08 -10.90 7.75
C GLN A 63 13.85 -11.22 9.03
N GLU A 64 14.94 -12.00 8.94
CA GLU A 64 15.80 -12.30 10.09
C GLU A 64 16.46 -11.04 10.64
N ILE A 65 17.01 -10.18 9.78
CA ILE A 65 17.64 -8.92 10.19
C ILE A 65 16.63 -7.99 10.88
N ILE A 66 15.41 -7.86 10.33
CA ILE A 66 14.35 -7.04 10.95
C ILE A 66 14.03 -7.55 12.36
N ARG A 67 13.90 -8.87 12.55
CA ARG A 67 13.68 -9.45 13.88
C ARG A 67 14.87 -9.19 14.82
N MET A 68 16.11 -9.30 14.32
CA MET A 68 17.32 -9.00 15.09
C MET A 68 17.46 -7.51 15.45
N MET A 69 16.87 -6.62 14.66
CA MET A 69 16.75 -5.19 14.99
C MET A 69 15.74 -4.92 16.11
N GLY A 70 15.02 -5.95 16.60
CA GLY A 70 14.02 -5.84 17.66
C GLY A 70 12.66 -5.33 17.17
N LEU A 71 12.43 -5.28 15.86
CA LEU A 71 11.19 -4.80 15.28
C LEU A 71 10.14 -5.93 15.18
N PRO A 72 8.88 -5.67 15.54
CA PRO A 72 7.76 -6.53 15.18
C PRO A 72 7.73 -6.80 13.67
N LEU A 73 7.69 -8.09 13.30
CA LEU A 73 7.55 -8.54 11.92
C LEU A 73 6.27 -9.37 11.79
N LEU A 74 5.31 -8.85 11.02
CA LEU A 74 4.00 -9.45 10.80
C LEU A 74 3.91 -10.09 9.42
N ILE A 75 3.43 -11.32 9.38
CA ILE A 75 3.12 -12.10 8.18
C ILE A 75 1.86 -12.87 8.52
N VAL A 76 0.73 -12.50 7.90
CA VAL A 76 -0.60 -13.03 8.26
C VAL A 76 -1.18 -13.78 7.08
N ASP A 77 -1.41 -15.09 7.25
CA ASP A 77 -1.94 -15.93 6.19
C ASP A 77 -3.40 -15.58 5.83
N GLY A 78 -3.75 -15.70 4.55
CA GLY A 78 -5.11 -15.50 4.04
C GLY A 78 -5.48 -14.04 3.71
N VAL A 79 -4.63 -13.08 4.08
CA VAL A 79 -4.75 -11.66 3.76
C VAL A 79 -3.45 -11.13 3.15
N GLU A 80 -3.50 -9.95 2.57
CA GLU A 80 -2.34 -9.26 2.01
C GLU A 80 -1.73 -8.28 3.01
N ALA A 81 -0.48 -7.85 2.76
CA ALA A 81 0.19 -6.91 3.65
C ALA A 81 -0.56 -5.58 3.78
N ASP A 82 -1.23 -5.15 2.72
CA ASP A 82 -2.07 -3.95 2.68
C ASP A 82 -3.26 -4.04 3.66
N ASP A 83 -3.91 -5.19 3.79
CA ASP A 83 -5.01 -5.43 4.73
C ASP A 83 -4.53 -5.31 6.18
N VAL A 84 -3.36 -5.87 6.48
CA VAL A 84 -2.75 -5.80 7.81
C VAL A 84 -2.35 -4.36 8.13
N ILE A 85 -1.73 -3.65 7.18
CA ILE A 85 -1.35 -2.24 7.33
C ILE A 85 -2.59 -1.37 7.55
N GLY A 86 -3.63 -1.52 6.71
CA GLY A 86 -4.88 -0.77 6.83
C GLY A 86 -5.58 -1.03 8.16
N THR A 87 -5.61 -2.29 8.62
CA THR A 87 -6.16 -2.65 9.93
C THR A 87 -5.43 -1.95 11.07
N LEU A 88 -4.09 -1.98 11.07
CA LEU A 88 -3.28 -1.33 12.10
C LEU A 88 -3.38 0.19 12.06
N ALA A 89 -3.41 0.78 10.85
CA ALA A 89 -3.54 2.21 10.67
C ALA A 89 -4.89 2.71 11.20
N ASN A 90 -5.99 2.02 10.88
CA ASN A 90 -7.31 2.37 11.38
C ASN A 90 -7.39 2.25 12.91
N GLN A 91 -6.87 1.16 13.49
CA GLN A 91 -6.84 0.98 14.95
C GLN A 91 -6.01 2.08 15.65
N ALA A 92 -4.86 2.45 15.08
CA ALA A 92 -4.04 3.53 15.62
C ALA A 92 -4.75 4.89 15.53
N ALA A 93 -5.40 5.19 14.41
CA ALA A 93 -6.18 6.42 14.23
C ALA A 93 -7.37 6.49 15.21
N GLU A 94 -8.07 5.37 15.47
CA GLU A 94 -9.12 5.28 16.51
C GLU A 94 -8.61 5.57 17.93
N HIS A 95 -7.29 5.51 18.13
CA HIS A 95 -6.59 5.84 19.37
C HIS A 95 -5.85 7.20 19.30
N ASP A 96 -6.21 8.07 18.35
CA ASP A 96 -5.60 9.39 18.13
C ASP A 96 -4.07 9.35 17.89
N MET A 97 -3.56 8.22 17.37
CA MET A 97 -2.14 8.06 17.05
C MET A 97 -1.87 8.41 15.59
N ASN A 98 -0.86 9.25 15.36
CA ASN A 98 -0.41 9.54 14.00
C ASN A 98 0.36 8.34 13.43
N VAL A 99 0.03 7.96 12.20
CA VAL A 99 0.55 6.81 11.47
C VAL A 99 1.24 7.27 10.20
N LEU A 100 2.48 6.82 10.03
CA LEU A 100 3.22 6.98 8.79
C LEU A 100 3.36 5.62 8.11
N ILE A 101 2.79 5.47 6.92
CA ILE A 101 2.89 4.23 6.13
C ILE A 101 3.98 4.41 5.08
N SER A 102 5.05 3.63 5.20
CA SER A 102 6.10 3.59 4.17
C SER A 102 5.70 2.63 3.05
N THR A 103 5.30 3.17 1.90
CA THR A 103 4.81 2.38 0.77
C THR A 103 4.99 3.10 -0.56
N GLY A 104 5.17 2.32 -1.63
CA GLY A 104 5.04 2.79 -3.01
C GLY A 104 3.68 2.47 -3.63
N ASP A 105 2.83 1.76 -2.90
CA ASP A 105 1.52 1.34 -3.37
C ASP A 105 0.55 2.52 -3.39
N LYS A 106 -0.08 2.72 -4.54
CA LYS A 106 -1.05 3.80 -4.76
C LYS A 106 -2.36 3.52 -4.03
N ASP A 107 -2.71 2.26 -3.79
CA ASP A 107 -3.99 1.87 -3.21
C ASP A 107 -4.07 2.32 -1.75
N MET A 108 -2.92 2.46 -1.08
CA MET A 108 -2.82 2.99 0.28
C MET A 108 -3.22 4.45 0.39
N ALA A 109 -3.36 5.18 -0.73
CA ALA A 109 -3.88 6.55 -0.73
C ALA A 109 -5.29 6.65 -0.14
N GLN A 110 -6.07 5.57 -0.17
CA GLN A 110 -7.41 5.52 0.45
C GLN A 110 -7.37 5.65 1.98
N LEU A 111 -6.23 5.33 2.62
CA LEU A 111 -6.09 5.40 4.07
C LEU A 111 -5.68 6.79 4.56
N VAL A 112 -5.28 7.69 3.66
CA VAL A 112 -4.82 9.03 4.01
C VAL A 112 -5.95 9.84 4.65
N GLY A 113 -5.63 10.53 5.73
CA GLY A 113 -6.56 11.39 6.46
C GLY A 113 -5.85 12.10 7.61
N ASP A 114 -6.62 12.64 8.57
CA ASP A 114 -6.12 13.41 9.71
C ASP A 114 -4.93 12.75 10.46
N HIS A 115 -4.95 11.43 10.63
CA HIS A 115 -3.93 10.68 11.37
C HIS A 115 -2.99 9.87 10.49
N VAL A 116 -3.26 9.73 9.19
CA VAL A 116 -2.51 8.80 8.34
C VAL A 116 -1.86 9.55 7.19
N THR A 117 -0.54 9.40 7.09
CA THR A 117 0.26 9.96 6.00
C THR A 117 1.05 8.84 5.33
N LEU A 118 1.26 8.93 4.01
CA LEU A 118 2.13 8.00 3.30
C LEU A 118 3.51 8.61 3.05
N ILE A 119 4.53 7.76 3.01
CA ILE A 119 5.87 8.12 2.54
C ILE A 119 6.41 7.07 1.56
N ASN A 120 6.86 7.53 0.40
CA ASN A 120 7.69 6.72 -0.48
C ASN A 120 9.16 7.02 -0.20
N THR A 121 9.82 6.16 0.57
CA THR A 121 11.23 6.32 0.97
C THR A 121 12.23 6.18 -0.18
N MET A 122 11.79 5.72 -1.35
CA MET A 122 12.63 5.67 -2.55
C MET A 122 12.73 7.04 -3.24
N THR A 123 11.66 7.85 -3.17
CA THR A 123 11.59 9.18 -3.78
C THR A 123 11.55 10.32 -2.76
N ASP A 124 11.55 9.99 -1.47
CA ASP A 124 11.35 10.90 -0.34
C ASP A 124 10.09 11.77 -0.47
N THR A 125 9.05 11.19 -1.07
CA THR A 125 7.77 11.87 -1.31
C THR A 125 6.79 11.51 -0.22
N VAL A 126 6.29 12.54 0.46
CA VAL A 126 5.21 12.44 1.45
C VAL A 126 3.88 12.71 0.76
N MET A 127 2.83 11.99 1.16
CA MET A 127 1.49 12.14 0.62
C MET A 127 0.49 12.27 1.78
N ASP A 128 -0.01 13.48 1.93
CA ASP A 128 -1.16 13.87 2.72
C ASP A 128 -2.40 14.02 1.81
N GLU A 129 -3.51 14.51 2.35
CA GLU A 129 -4.77 14.64 1.60
C GLU A 129 -4.61 15.50 0.34
N ASP A 130 -3.92 16.64 0.44
CA ASP A 130 -3.65 17.52 -0.69
C ASP A 130 -2.79 16.81 -1.74
N GLY A 131 -1.78 16.05 -1.31
CA GLY A 131 -0.95 15.22 -2.18
C GLY A 131 -1.74 14.11 -2.90
N VAL A 132 -2.76 13.53 -2.26
CA VAL A 132 -3.69 12.58 -2.91
C VAL A 132 -4.49 13.29 -4.00
N VAL A 133 -5.06 14.47 -3.70
CA VAL A 133 -5.82 15.26 -4.67
C VAL A 133 -4.93 15.69 -5.84
N GLU A 134 -3.71 16.14 -5.60
CA GLU A 134 -2.78 16.53 -6.66
C GLU A 134 -2.44 15.35 -7.58
N LYS A 135 -2.20 14.16 -7.00
CA LYS A 135 -1.78 12.99 -7.76
C LYS A 135 -2.93 12.31 -8.52
N PHE A 136 -4.09 12.16 -7.89
CA PHE A 136 -5.20 11.37 -8.45
C PHE A 136 -6.36 12.22 -8.96
N GLY A 137 -6.45 13.49 -8.55
CA GLY A 137 -7.58 14.36 -8.87
C GLY A 137 -8.85 14.08 -8.06
N VAL A 138 -8.77 13.21 -7.05
CA VAL A 138 -9.86 12.83 -6.14
C VAL A 138 -9.37 12.84 -4.71
N ARG A 139 -10.29 12.95 -3.75
CA ARG A 139 -9.97 12.89 -2.31
C ARG A 139 -9.65 11.46 -1.87
N PRO A 140 -8.97 11.26 -0.71
CA PRO A 140 -8.70 9.92 -0.17
C PRO A 140 -9.94 9.03 -0.05
N ASP A 141 -11.07 9.58 0.43
CA ASP A 141 -12.35 8.88 0.57
C ASP A 141 -12.98 8.44 -0.76
N GLN A 142 -12.46 8.92 -1.89
CA GLN A 142 -12.90 8.59 -3.24
C GLN A 142 -11.93 7.67 -4.00
N ILE A 143 -10.79 7.28 -3.40
CA ILE A 143 -9.77 6.46 -4.07
C ILE A 143 -10.33 5.08 -4.44
N ILE A 144 -11.14 4.47 -3.58
CA ILE A 144 -11.77 3.17 -3.84
C ILE A 144 -12.66 3.26 -5.09
N ASP A 145 -13.54 4.25 -5.15
CA ASP A 145 -14.43 4.49 -6.28
C ASP A 145 -13.65 4.80 -7.56
N TYR A 146 -12.58 5.58 -7.44
CA TYR A 146 -11.70 5.90 -8.56
C TYR A 146 -11.03 4.65 -9.14
N LEU A 147 -10.51 3.77 -8.29
CA LEU A 147 -9.90 2.52 -8.71
C LEU A 147 -10.92 1.53 -9.28
N ALA A 148 -12.14 1.50 -8.75
CA ALA A 148 -13.23 0.70 -9.31
C ALA A 148 -13.63 1.17 -10.73
N LEU A 149 -13.60 2.49 -10.98
CA LEU A 149 -13.89 3.06 -12.30
C LEU A 149 -12.77 2.82 -13.30
N VAL A 150 -11.52 3.03 -12.91
CA VAL A 150 -10.36 2.99 -13.82
C VAL A 150 -9.79 1.57 -13.98
N GLY A 151 -9.96 0.73 -12.96
CA GLY A 151 -9.31 -0.57 -12.83
C GLY A 151 -7.84 -0.47 -12.40
N ASP A 152 -7.20 -1.63 -12.31
CA ASP A 152 -5.78 -1.76 -12.06
C ASP A 152 -5.15 -2.86 -12.90
N THR A 153 -4.42 -2.45 -13.94
CA THR A 153 -3.69 -3.37 -14.82
C THR A 153 -2.62 -4.20 -14.08
N SER A 154 -2.01 -3.65 -13.02
CA SER A 154 -0.95 -4.32 -12.24
C SER A 154 -1.51 -5.53 -11.49
N ASP A 155 -2.75 -5.40 -11.05
CA ASP A 155 -3.51 -6.41 -10.32
C ASP A 155 -4.51 -7.17 -11.20
N ASN A 156 -4.48 -6.91 -12.51
CA ASN A 156 -5.38 -7.48 -13.51
C ASN A 156 -6.88 -7.19 -13.25
N ILE A 157 -7.18 -6.09 -12.55
CA ILE A 157 -8.54 -5.64 -12.25
C ILE A 157 -9.04 -4.79 -13.43
N PRO A 158 -10.13 -5.20 -14.10
CA PRO A 158 -10.71 -4.41 -15.18
C PRO A 158 -11.41 -3.16 -14.63
N GLY A 159 -11.28 -2.05 -15.34
CA GLY A 159 -12.08 -0.85 -15.10
C GLY A 159 -13.37 -0.84 -15.92
N VAL A 160 -14.17 0.21 -15.72
CA VAL A 160 -15.37 0.46 -16.52
C VAL A 160 -14.96 0.81 -17.96
N PRO A 161 -15.55 0.16 -18.99
CA PRO A 161 -15.20 0.44 -20.38
C PRO A 161 -15.29 1.93 -20.74
N LYS A 162 -14.21 2.47 -21.31
CA LYS A 162 -14.06 3.89 -21.69
C LYS A 162 -14.06 4.88 -20.50
N CYS A 163 -13.94 4.40 -19.26
CA CYS A 163 -13.70 5.24 -18.09
C CYS A 163 -12.21 5.25 -17.75
N GLY A 164 -11.48 6.24 -18.27
CA GLY A 164 -10.09 6.50 -17.87
C GLY A 164 -10.00 7.49 -16.70
N PRO A 165 -8.77 7.78 -16.20
CA PRO A 165 -8.55 8.67 -15.06
C PRO A 165 -9.31 10.00 -15.13
N LYS A 166 -9.27 10.69 -16.29
CA LYS A 166 -9.95 11.97 -16.48
C LYS A 166 -11.48 11.87 -16.38
N THR A 167 -12.04 10.76 -16.87
CA THR A 167 -13.48 10.51 -16.80
C THR A 167 -13.90 10.20 -15.36
N ALA A 168 -13.14 9.34 -14.68
CA ALA A 168 -13.38 8.98 -13.29
C ALA A 168 -13.35 10.21 -12.37
N VAL A 169 -12.30 11.04 -12.47
CA VAL A 169 -12.19 12.31 -11.73
C VAL A 169 -13.40 13.20 -12.00
N LYS A 170 -13.78 13.38 -13.28
CA LYS A 170 -14.94 14.21 -13.62
C LYS A 170 -16.22 13.71 -12.96
N TRP A 171 -16.46 12.40 -13.00
CA TRP A 171 -17.66 11.80 -12.43
C TRP A 171 -17.67 11.90 -10.90
N LEU A 172 -16.57 11.58 -10.23
CA LEU A 172 -16.50 11.64 -8.77
C LEU A 172 -16.54 13.06 -8.23
N THR A 173 -16.03 14.04 -8.97
CA THR A 173 -16.22 15.46 -8.63
C THR A 173 -17.67 15.91 -8.79
N GLN A 174 -18.38 15.36 -9.78
CA GLN A 174 -19.77 15.77 -10.06
C GLN A 174 -20.80 15.08 -9.16
N TYR A 175 -20.62 13.78 -8.91
CA TYR A 175 -21.61 12.92 -8.26
C TYR A 175 -21.20 12.49 -6.84
N GLY A 176 -19.94 12.68 -6.47
CA GLY A 176 -19.45 12.41 -5.11
C GLY A 176 -18.98 10.96 -4.88
N SER A 177 -19.73 9.97 -5.35
CA SER A 177 -19.40 8.54 -5.17
C SER A 177 -19.71 7.70 -6.41
N LEU A 178 -19.23 6.46 -6.43
CA LEU A 178 -19.58 5.49 -7.47
C LEU A 178 -21.08 5.16 -7.49
N ASP A 179 -21.73 5.03 -6.33
CA ASP A 179 -23.16 4.71 -6.23
C ASP A 179 -24.04 5.78 -6.92
N GLU A 180 -23.66 7.05 -6.82
CA GLU A 180 -24.38 8.17 -7.45
C GLU A 180 -24.12 8.30 -8.97
N VAL A 181 -23.13 7.56 -9.50
CA VAL A 181 -22.83 7.50 -10.93
C VAL A 181 -23.69 6.43 -11.65
N MET A 182 -24.22 5.44 -10.92
CA MET A 182 -24.88 4.24 -11.47
C MET A 182 -26.37 4.39 -11.75
#